data_AF-A0A151ALV2-F1
#
_entry.id   AF-A0A151ALV2-F1
#
_cell.length_a   1.000
_cell.length_b   1.000
_cell.length_c   1.000
_cell.angle_alpha   90.00
_cell.angle_beta   90.00
_cell.angle_gamma   90.00
#
_symmetry.space_group_name_H-M   'P 1'
#
loop_
_entity.id
_entity.type
_entity.pdbx_description
1 polymer ?
#
loop_
_entity_poly.entity_id
_entity_poly.type
_entity_poly.pdbx_seq_one_letter_code
_entity_poly.pdbx_strand_id
1 'polypeptide(L)'
;MSKTKGLIRFLPYFDEETVKNVVNALRDSEAVMPTETGTNKELVTLGRNLEFSDVFDAMDNLITYRIDSARKQAPLKLLIQLSRALTMDGIDLKAQKTVKNAVLSKMDEEISRLKESGDYDTRGAAITGFSLGILIFEYGDNAYSFDESTQTMVVSEFDISRHFEQAGRILGEGLHKEYWIRHSTRDHIDVKKEIIVLTNDTDAMERINDYAENEFITLYEKNKRSIARLNEARKNIYERLINASAQPIAIPWVLPDSIDFSVSDNSIKIDRHLYCSEDGTFQASLNPWEKGVIEEELKNGAVCWLRNLDRKKWSLEIPYEVGGVITSMFPDLVVVRADVQGYIFDILEPHDPSRKDNYPKAVGLAKFAEKHWDKFGRIQLIRQKKGLDGREHFYRLDMAKVAVRNKVRGITSNEELDRIFDTDAERED
;
A
#
# COMPACT_ATOMS: atom_id res chain seq x y z
N MET A 1 22.76 9.80 49.59
CA MET A 1 22.20 8.71 48.75
C MET A 1 21.25 9.40 47.78
N SER A 2 21.48 9.51 46.48
CA SER A 2 21.73 8.48 45.47
C SER A 2 22.62 9.03 44.35
N LYS A 3 23.46 8.17 43.76
CA LYS A 3 24.39 8.46 42.66
C LYS A 3 23.69 8.17 41.33
N THR A 4 23.61 9.14 40.42
CA THR A 4 23.37 8.86 39.00
C THR A 4 24.70 8.81 38.28
N LYS A 5 25.19 7.60 38.02
CA LYS A 5 26.38 7.34 37.18
C LYS A 5 25.97 7.49 35.70
N GLY A 6 26.35 8.61 35.07
CA GLY A 6 26.47 8.69 33.62
C GLY A 6 27.85 8.18 33.21
N LEU A 7 27.90 7.03 32.55
CA LEU A 7 29.14 6.43 32.05
C LEU A 7 29.51 7.13 30.73
N ILE A 8 30.38 8.15 30.79
CA ILE A 8 31.01 8.73 29.60
C ILE A 8 32.09 7.74 29.15
N ARG A 9 31.83 6.97 28.07
CA ARG A 9 32.85 6.22 27.36
C ARG A 9 33.40 7.10 26.24
N PHE A 10 34.63 7.54 26.42
CA PHE A 10 35.44 8.27 25.45
C PHE A 10 35.67 7.43 24.19
N LEU A 11 35.31 7.98 23.03
CA LEU A 11 35.81 7.56 21.71
C LEU A 11 36.87 8.60 21.29
N PRO A 12 38.13 8.20 21.00
CA PRO A 12 39.15 9.16 20.59
C PRO A 12 38.89 9.58 19.14
N TYR A 13 39.02 10.88 18.86
CA TYR A 13 38.73 11.60 17.60
C TYR A 13 37.26 12.03 17.38
N PHE A 14 36.68 12.75 18.33
CA PHE A 14 35.47 13.53 18.07
C PHE A 14 35.80 14.98 17.73
N ASP A 15 35.34 15.42 16.56
CA ASP A 15 35.26 16.83 16.18
C ASP A 15 34.10 17.49 16.96
N GLU A 16 34.45 18.47 17.80
CA GLU A 16 33.50 19.21 18.65
C GLU A 16 32.43 19.95 17.83
N GLU A 17 32.75 20.33 16.59
CA GLU A 17 31.85 21.03 15.69
C GLU A 17 30.76 20.09 15.16
N THR A 18 31.16 18.86 14.77
CA THR A 18 30.24 17.79 14.36
C THR A 18 29.26 17.41 15.48
N VAL A 19 29.71 17.32 16.75
CA VAL A 19 28.81 16.99 17.87
C VAL A 19 27.81 18.12 18.14
N LYS A 20 28.24 19.39 18.06
CA LYS A 20 27.33 20.53 18.17
C LYS A 20 26.28 20.54 17.06
N ASN A 21 26.67 20.19 15.84
CA ASN A 21 25.75 20.12 14.69
C ASN A 21 24.75 18.97 14.83
N VAL A 22 25.19 17.79 15.32
CA VAL A 22 24.29 16.67 15.61
C VAL A 22 23.34 16.98 16.78
N VAL A 23 23.82 17.64 17.83
CA VAL A 23 22.98 18.06 18.97
C VAL A 23 21.96 19.13 18.56
N ASN A 24 22.31 20.03 17.63
CA ASN A 24 21.38 21.00 17.07
C ASN A 24 20.36 20.32 16.13
N ALA A 25 20.81 19.39 15.28
CA ALA A 25 19.93 18.61 14.39
C ALA A 25 18.98 17.66 15.14
N LEU A 26 19.32 17.23 16.36
CA LEU A 26 18.44 16.43 17.22
C LEU A 26 17.46 17.27 18.05
N ARG A 27 17.71 18.58 18.19
CA ARG A 27 16.81 19.52 18.88
C ARG A 27 15.74 20.09 17.95
N ASP A 28 16.04 20.20 16.66
CA ASP A 28 15.05 20.49 15.62
C ASP A 28 14.54 19.18 15.03
N SER A 29 13.44 18.69 15.59
CA SER A 29 12.70 17.55 15.05
C SER A 29 11.99 17.94 13.74
N GLU A 30 12.70 17.86 12.62
CA GLU A 30 12.16 17.51 11.31
C GLU A 30 13.32 16.97 10.45
N ALA A 31 13.16 15.72 10.02
CA ALA A 31 14.25 14.91 9.47
C ALA A 31 14.81 15.47 8.16
N VAL A 32 16.07 15.92 8.20
CA VAL A 32 16.94 15.97 7.02
C VAL A 32 18.18 15.15 7.33
N MET A 33 18.26 13.97 6.71
CA MET A 33 19.50 13.20 6.61
C MET A 33 20.56 14.05 5.90
N PRO A 34 21.85 13.98 6.28
CA PRO A 34 22.87 14.80 5.65
C PRO A 34 23.08 14.35 4.20
N THR A 35 22.71 15.19 3.24
CA THR A 35 23.14 15.06 1.85
C THR A 35 24.61 15.44 1.74
N GLU A 36 25.34 14.66 0.96
CA GLU A 36 26.70 14.95 0.51
C GLU A 36 26.86 16.42 0.08
N THR A 37 27.96 17.00 0.53
CA THR A 37 28.41 18.36 0.27
C THR A 37 28.50 18.66 -1.24
N GLY A 38 27.78 19.70 -1.69
CA GLY A 38 28.20 20.52 -2.83
C GLY A 38 27.65 20.17 -4.22
N THR A 39 26.33 20.20 -4.40
CA THR A 39 25.75 20.57 -5.70
C THR A 39 24.61 21.55 -5.46
N ASN A 40 24.68 22.75 -6.03
CA ASN A 40 23.52 23.64 -6.06
C ASN A 40 22.46 22.95 -6.90
N LYS A 41 21.32 22.64 -6.27
CA LYS A 41 20.17 22.05 -6.93
C LYS A 41 19.15 23.16 -7.11
N GLU A 42 18.95 23.58 -8.34
CA GLU A 42 17.89 24.51 -8.72
C GLU A 42 16.58 23.73 -8.89
N LEU A 43 15.50 24.23 -8.30
CA LEU A 43 14.17 23.69 -8.52
C LEU A 43 13.52 24.47 -9.66
N VAL A 44 13.18 23.76 -10.73
CA VAL A 44 12.50 24.29 -11.90
C VAL A 44 11.14 23.65 -12.07
N THR A 45 10.22 24.32 -12.77
CA THR A 45 8.93 23.75 -13.16
C THR A 45 8.99 23.38 -14.63
N LEU A 46 8.73 22.12 -14.95
CA LEU A 46 8.64 21.63 -16.33
C LEU A 46 7.18 21.46 -16.73
N GLY A 47 6.81 21.93 -17.92
CA GLY A 47 5.50 21.70 -18.51
C GLY A 47 5.49 20.44 -19.37
N ARG A 48 4.30 19.92 -19.68
CA ARG A 48 4.15 18.87 -20.70
C ARG A 48 4.75 19.34 -22.02
N ASN A 49 5.57 18.50 -22.66
CA ASN A 49 6.08 18.78 -23.98
C ASN A 49 4.95 18.62 -25.02
N LEU A 50 4.60 19.71 -25.69
CA LEU A 50 3.51 19.77 -26.66
C LEU A 50 3.75 18.91 -27.91
N GLU A 51 5.00 18.54 -28.20
CA GLU A 51 5.32 17.60 -29.28
C GLU A 51 4.75 16.20 -29.04
N PHE A 52 4.44 15.85 -27.79
CA PHE A 52 3.98 14.53 -27.37
C PHE A 52 2.56 14.55 -26.78
N SER A 53 1.71 15.52 -27.18
CA SER A 53 0.33 15.62 -26.67
C SER A 53 -0.49 14.35 -26.92
N ASP A 54 -0.33 13.72 -28.08
CA ASP A 54 -0.98 12.45 -28.43
C ASP A 54 -0.51 11.27 -27.56
N VAL A 55 0.76 11.27 -27.13
CA VAL A 55 1.29 10.32 -26.17
C VAL A 55 0.62 10.49 -24.80
N PHE A 56 0.48 11.74 -24.33
CA PHE A 56 -0.23 12.01 -23.07
C PHE A 56 -1.68 11.50 -23.11
N ASP A 57 -2.40 11.72 -24.21
CA ASP A 57 -3.77 11.21 -24.39
C ASP A 57 -3.80 9.67 -24.38
N ALA A 58 -2.80 9.01 -24.98
CA ALA A 58 -2.69 7.55 -24.96
C ALA A 58 -2.37 6.98 -23.57
N MET A 59 -1.68 7.74 -22.71
CA MET A 59 -1.36 7.34 -21.33
C MET A 59 -2.59 7.26 -20.41
N ASP A 60 -3.72 7.88 -20.75
CA ASP A 60 -4.93 7.88 -19.92
C ASP A 60 -5.50 6.48 -19.64
N ASN A 61 -5.11 5.48 -20.43
CA ASN A 61 -5.50 4.08 -20.25
C ASN A 61 -4.54 3.29 -19.33
N LEU A 62 -3.42 3.88 -18.93
CA LEU A 62 -2.43 3.25 -18.06
C LEU A 62 -2.88 3.28 -16.60
N ILE A 63 -2.25 2.39 -15.82
CA ILE A 63 -2.57 2.22 -14.40
C ILE A 63 -1.31 2.32 -13.54
N THR A 64 -1.54 2.61 -12.27
CA THR A 64 -0.53 2.59 -11.22
C THR A 64 -1.18 2.11 -9.92
N TYR A 65 -0.39 1.94 -8.87
CA TYR A 65 -0.87 1.70 -7.51
C TYR A 65 -0.50 2.86 -6.60
N ARG A 66 -1.10 2.89 -5.41
CA ARG A 66 -0.71 3.78 -4.31
C ARG A 66 -0.79 2.98 -3.03
N ILE A 67 0.33 2.82 -2.34
CA ILE A 67 0.42 1.96 -1.16
C ILE A 67 0.75 2.82 0.04
N ASP A 68 -0.17 2.87 0.99
CA ASP A 68 0.10 3.44 2.30
C ASP A 68 0.38 2.31 3.28
N SER A 69 1.65 1.89 3.38
CA SER A 69 2.08 0.84 4.30
C SER A 69 1.98 1.25 5.76
N ALA A 70 1.96 2.56 6.06
CA ALA A 70 1.91 3.09 7.43
C ALA A 70 0.48 3.22 7.98
N ARG A 71 -0.54 3.31 7.12
CA ARG A 71 -1.92 3.60 7.53
C ARG A 71 -2.93 2.56 7.04
N LYS A 72 -2.55 1.28 7.02
CA LYS A 72 -3.47 0.18 6.76
C LYS A 72 -4.63 0.18 7.75
N GLN A 73 -5.84 -0.06 7.27
CA GLN A 73 -7.04 -0.17 8.10
C GLN A 73 -7.70 -1.54 7.93
N ALA A 74 -8.44 -1.96 8.96
CA ALA A 74 -9.20 -3.20 8.91
C ALA A 74 -10.23 -3.15 7.77
N PRO A 75 -10.32 -4.19 6.91
CA PRO A 75 -11.26 -4.23 5.78
C PRO A 75 -12.70 -3.92 6.17
N LEU A 76 -13.17 -4.41 7.32
CA LEU A 76 -14.49 -4.12 7.84
C LEU A 76 -14.75 -2.61 7.99
N LYS A 77 -13.79 -1.86 8.53
CA LYS A 77 -13.91 -0.40 8.71
C LYS A 77 -13.95 0.30 7.35
N LEU A 78 -13.07 -0.10 6.43
CA LEU A 78 -13.01 0.47 5.08
C LEU A 78 -14.31 0.28 4.31
N LEU A 79 -14.92 -0.91 4.37
CA LEU A 79 -16.20 -1.20 3.74
C LEU A 79 -17.32 -0.28 4.25
N ILE A 80 -17.45 -0.11 5.56
CA ILE A 80 -18.47 0.77 6.12
C ILE A 80 -18.20 2.24 5.74
N GLN A 81 -16.94 2.69 5.76
CA GLN A 81 -16.56 4.05 5.37
C GLN A 81 -16.83 4.32 3.90
N LEU A 82 -16.50 3.39 3.00
CA LEU A 82 -16.78 3.49 1.57
C LEU A 82 -18.29 3.57 1.32
N SER A 83 -19.07 2.68 1.92
CA SER A 83 -20.52 2.66 1.75
C SER A 83 -21.18 3.97 2.23
N ARG A 84 -20.69 4.54 3.35
CA ARG A 84 -21.12 5.85 3.85
C ARG A 84 -20.75 6.96 2.87
N ALA A 85 -19.51 7.00 2.38
CA ALA A 85 -19.05 8.02 1.45
C ALA A 85 -19.91 8.02 0.16
N LEU A 86 -20.17 6.83 -0.40
CA LEU A 86 -21.00 6.66 -1.59
C LEU A 86 -22.44 7.17 -1.39
N THR A 87 -23.02 6.92 -0.21
CA THR A 87 -24.36 7.41 0.13
C THR A 87 -24.37 8.92 0.33
N MET A 88 -23.37 9.49 1.03
CA MET A 88 -23.26 10.94 1.25
C MET A 88 -23.07 11.73 -0.06
N ASP A 89 -22.31 11.18 -1.00
CA ASP A 89 -22.05 11.80 -2.30
C ASP A 89 -23.17 11.57 -3.33
N GLY A 90 -24.25 10.87 -2.95
CA GLY A 90 -25.37 10.59 -3.83
C GLY A 90 -25.05 9.61 -4.97
N ILE A 91 -23.92 8.89 -4.89
CA ILE A 91 -23.52 7.90 -5.91
C ILE A 91 -24.37 6.63 -5.79
N ASP A 92 -24.54 6.13 -4.57
CA ASP A 92 -25.44 5.01 -4.27
C ASP A 92 -26.14 5.28 -2.92
N LEU A 93 -27.39 5.77 -3.03
CA LEU A 93 -28.21 6.16 -1.87
C LEU A 93 -28.56 4.98 -0.94
N LYS A 94 -28.40 3.73 -1.40
CA LYS A 94 -28.69 2.54 -0.60
C LYS A 94 -27.42 1.84 -0.11
N ALA A 95 -26.24 2.20 -0.62
CA ALA A 95 -24.97 1.52 -0.32
C ALA A 95 -24.77 1.30 1.18
N GLN A 96 -24.84 2.36 1.99
CA GLN A 96 -24.61 2.23 3.43
C GLN A 96 -25.59 1.27 4.12
N LYS A 97 -26.89 1.34 3.78
CA LYS A 97 -27.92 0.47 4.37
C LYS A 97 -27.71 -0.98 3.94
N THR A 98 -27.48 -1.22 2.65
CA THR A 98 -27.25 -2.56 2.10
C THR A 98 -26.02 -3.20 2.72
N VAL A 99 -24.91 -2.49 2.76
CA VAL A 99 -23.63 -2.97 3.29
C VAL A 99 -23.73 -3.25 4.79
N LYS A 100 -24.26 -2.32 5.59
CA LYS A 100 -24.49 -2.55 7.02
C LYS A 100 -25.33 -3.81 7.24
N ASN A 101 -26.39 -3.97 6.45
CA ASN A 101 -27.26 -5.13 6.60
C ASN A 101 -26.54 -6.45 6.32
N ALA A 102 -25.73 -6.50 5.26
CA ALA A 102 -24.97 -7.67 4.86
C ALA A 102 -23.88 -8.02 5.89
N VAL A 103 -23.15 -7.02 6.38
CA VAL A 103 -22.14 -7.18 7.45
C VAL A 103 -22.76 -7.75 8.71
N LEU A 104 -23.87 -7.18 9.18
CA LEU A 104 -24.56 -7.68 10.37
C LEU A 104 -25.06 -9.12 10.18
N SER A 105 -25.51 -9.49 8.98
CA SER A 105 -25.90 -10.87 8.68
C SER A 105 -24.70 -11.82 8.66
N LYS A 106 -23.52 -11.34 8.24
CA LYS A 106 -22.28 -12.12 8.37
C LYS A 106 -21.88 -12.30 9.84
N MET A 107 -22.08 -11.27 10.68
CA MET A 107 -21.86 -11.40 12.12
C MET A 107 -22.81 -12.44 12.74
N ASP A 108 -24.09 -12.43 12.34
CA ASP A 108 -25.08 -13.43 12.76
C ASP A 108 -24.59 -14.86 12.44
N GLU A 109 -24.11 -15.08 11.20
CA GLU A 109 -23.56 -16.37 10.76
C GLU A 109 -22.37 -16.85 11.61
N GLU A 110 -21.41 -15.96 11.87
CA GLU A 110 -20.22 -16.31 12.66
C GLU A 110 -20.57 -16.59 14.12
N ILE A 111 -21.53 -15.86 14.69
CA ILE A 111 -22.02 -16.13 16.05
C ILE A 111 -22.73 -17.49 16.11
N SER A 112 -23.54 -17.84 15.11
CA SER A 112 -24.15 -19.18 15.03
C SER A 112 -23.09 -20.27 14.95
N ARG A 113 -22.06 -20.09 14.10
CA ARG A 113 -20.94 -21.02 13.96
C ARG A 113 -20.19 -21.25 15.28
N LEU A 114 -19.96 -20.19 16.05
CA LEU A 114 -19.31 -20.28 17.37
C LEU A 114 -20.16 -21.02 18.40
N LYS A 115 -21.49 -20.89 18.34
CA LYS A 115 -22.39 -21.63 19.23
C LYS A 115 -22.44 -23.11 18.86
N GLU A 116 -22.49 -23.42 17.57
CA GLU A 116 -22.52 -24.79 17.06
C GLU A 116 -21.22 -25.58 17.34
N SER A 117 -20.08 -24.89 17.47
CA SER A 117 -18.82 -25.54 17.85
C SER A 117 -18.78 -26.01 19.31
N GLY A 118 -19.69 -25.51 20.16
CA GLY A 118 -19.75 -25.82 21.60
C GLY A 118 -18.78 -25.02 22.47
N ASP A 119 -17.88 -24.24 21.88
CA ASP A 119 -16.87 -23.46 22.61
C ASP A 119 -17.37 -22.10 23.13
N TYR A 120 -18.55 -21.65 22.68
CA TYR A 120 -19.06 -20.30 22.92
C TYR A 120 -19.06 -19.91 24.40
N ASP A 121 -19.59 -20.78 25.27
CA ASP A 121 -19.70 -20.51 26.70
C ASP A 121 -18.32 -20.48 27.39
N THR A 122 -17.41 -21.38 26.99
CA THR A 122 -16.03 -21.41 27.50
C THR A 122 -15.26 -20.17 27.10
N ARG A 123 -15.38 -19.74 25.84
CA ARG A 123 -14.70 -18.54 25.32
C ARG A 123 -15.21 -17.29 26.02
N GLY A 124 -16.53 -17.13 26.13
CA GLY A 124 -17.07 -15.97 26.82
C GLY A 124 -16.73 -15.96 28.30
N ALA A 125 -16.63 -17.13 28.94
CA ALA A 125 -16.18 -17.21 30.33
C ALA A 125 -14.72 -16.81 30.53
N ALA A 126 -13.83 -17.17 29.60
CA ALA A 126 -12.43 -16.74 29.63
C ALA A 126 -12.28 -15.21 29.47
N ILE A 127 -13.17 -14.57 28.71
CA ILE A 127 -13.11 -13.12 28.44
C ILE A 127 -13.68 -12.31 29.60
N THR A 128 -14.81 -12.74 30.16
CA THR A 128 -15.47 -12.03 31.26
C THR A 128 -14.87 -12.39 32.62
N GLY A 129 -14.20 -13.54 32.73
CA GLY A 129 -13.66 -14.11 33.96
C GLY A 129 -14.59 -15.11 34.68
N PHE A 130 -15.75 -15.47 34.09
CA PHE A 130 -16.80 -16.26 34.76
C PHE A 130 -17.71 -17.02 33.80
N SER A 131 -18.24 -18.16 34.22
CA SER A 131 -19.17 -18.96 33.41
C SER A 131 -20.38 -18.13 32.94
N LEU A 132 -20.54 -17.99 31.62
CA LEU A 132 -21.62 -17.20 30.99
C LEU A 132 -23.04 -17.69 31.35
N GLY A 133 -23.16 -18.94 31.80
CA GLY A 133 -24.42 -19.63 32.10
C GLY A 133 -24.99 -19.38 33.49
N ILE A 134 -24.31 -18.63 34.37
CA ILE A 134 -24.80 -18.32 35.72
C ILE A 134 -24.80 -16.80 35.89
N LEU A 135 -25.95 -16.17 35.66
CA LEU A 135 -26.21 -14.77 35.99
C LEU A 135 -27.57 -14.69 36.68
N ILE A 136 -27.55 -14.44 37.98
CA ILE A 136 -28.74 -14.12 38.78
C ILE A 136 -28.84 -12.60 38.84
N PHE A 137 -30.03 -12.09 38.54
CA PHE A 137 -30.36 -10.67 38.55
C PHE A 137 -30.48 -10.20 40.01
N GLU A 138 -29.57 -9.35 40.49
CA GLU A 138 -29.77 -8.59 41.73
C GLU A 138 -29.45 -7.12 41.52
N TYR A 139 -30.48 -6.29 41.77
CA TYR A 139 -30.42 -4.84 41.72
C TYR A 139 -29.76 -4.34 43.00
N GLY A 140 -28.50 -3.93 42.93
CA GLY A 140 -27.81 -3.32 44.04
C GLY A 140 -26.36 -2.99 43.72
N ASP A 141 -25.98 -1.73 43.93
CA ASP A 141 -24.60 -1.25 43.87
C ASP A 141 -23.66 -2.16 44.66
N ASN A 142 -22.83 -2.93 43.97
CA ASN A 142 -21.41 -3.17 44.27
C ASN A 142 -20.77 -4.07 43.21
N ALA A 143 -19.54 -3.72 42.83
CA ALA A 143 -18.86 -4.19 41.63
C ALA A 143 -18.47 -5.69 41.59
N TYR A 144 -18.70 -6.46 42.66
CA TYR A 144 -18.46 -7.92 42.67
C TYR A 144 -19.36 -8.56 43.73
N SER A 145 -20.12 -9.59 43.38
CA SER A 145 -20.72 -10.53 44.34
C SER A 145 -20.02 -11.88 44.21
N PHE A 146 -19.58 -12.41 45.34
CA PHE A 146 -19.06 -13.77 45.47
C PHE A 146 -20.19 -14.63 46.02
N ASP A 147 -20.62 -15.64 45.26
CA ASP A 147 -21.60 -16.60 45.73
C ASP A 147 -20.88 -17.74 46.47
N GLU A 148 -20.94 -17.70 47.80
CA GLU A 148 -20.37 -18.74 48.67
C GLU A 148 -20.95 -20.13 48.43
N SER A 149 -22.17 -20.24 47.89
CA SER A 149 -22.84 -21.53 47.67
C SER A 149 -22.39 -22.22 46.39
N THR A 150 -22.04 -21.46 45.35
CA THR A 150 -21.60 -21.99 44.06
C THR A 150 -20.09 -21.85 43.82
N GLN A 151 -19.37 -21.13 44.70
CA GLN A 151 -17.98 -20.70 44.51
C GLN A 151 -17.76 -19.97 43.17
N THR A 152 -18.81 -19.33 42.65
CA THR A 152 -18.71 -18.54 41.42
C THR A 152 -18.70 -17.06 41.76
N MET A 153 -17.88 -16.33 41.02
CA MET A 153 -17.84 -14.90 41.06
C MET A 153 -18.86 -14.46 39.95
N VAL A 154 -19.53 -13.29 40.01
CA VAL A 154 -20.55 -12.88 39.02
C VAL A 154 -20.12 -11.64 38.24
N VAL A 155 -20.34 -11.61 36.91
CA VAL A 155 -20.05 -10.45 36.07
C VAL A 155 -21.03 -9.32 36.38
N SER A 156 -20.53 -8.13 36.73
CA SER A 156 -21.38 -6.95 36.85
C SER A 156 -21.88 -6.50 35.46
N GLU A 157 -23.13 -6.02 35.37
CA GLU A 157 -23.69 -5.45 34.12
C GLU A 157 -22.83 -4.28 33.58
N PHE A 158 -22.11 -3.61 34.48
CA PHE A 158 -21.15 -2.56 34.16
C PHE A 158 -19.97 -3.07 33.33
N ASP A 159 -19.39 -4.23 33.67
CA ASP A 159 -18.26 -4.80 32.93
C ASP A 159 -18.67 -5.29 31.54
N ILE A 160 -19.87 -5.87 31.39
CA ILE A 160 -20.41 -6.28 30.08
C ILE A 160 -20.55 -5.06 29.17
N SER A 161 -21.06 -3.94 29.69
CA SER A 161 -21.21 -2.71 28.91
C SER A 161 -19.85 -2.11 28.52
N ARG A 162 -18.84 -2.19 29.40
CA ARG A 162 -17.46 -1.78 29.07
C ARG A 162 -16.87 -2.65 27.96
N HIS A 163 -16.95 -3.97 28.07
CA HIS A 163 -16.45 -4.89 27.05
C HIS A 163 -17.19 -4.75 25.72
N PHE A 164 -18.50 -4.49 25.75
CA PHE A 164 -19.29 -4.22 24.56
C PHE A 164 -18.83 -2.94 23.82
N GLU A 165 -18.53 -1.86 24.54
CA GLU A 165 -17.97 -0.65 23.92
C GLU A 165 -16.52 -0.87 23.42
N GLN A 166 -15.73 -1.73 24.07
CA GLN A 166 -14.41 -2.14 23.56
C GLN A 166 -14.53 -2.94 22.25
N ALA A 167 -15.45 -3.91 22.19
CA ALA A 167 -15.77 -4.65 20.98
C ALA A 167 -16.22 -3.70 19.85
N GLY A 168 -16.98 -2.65 20.19
CA GLY A 168 -17.35 -1.58 19.26
C GLY A 168 -16.16 -0.83 18.64
N ARG A 169 -15.05 -0.65 19.37
CA ARG A 169 -13.83 -0.03 18.83
C ARG A 169 -13.09 -0.95 17.86
N ILE A 170 -13.17 -2.27 18.10
CA ILE A 170 -12.60 -3.30 17.23
C ILE A 170 -13.37 -3.34 15.91
N LEU A 171 -14.70 -3.55 15.97
CA LEU A 171 -15.58 -3.58 14.80
C LEU A 171 -15.57 -2.23 14.04
N GLY A 172 -15.61 -1.13 14.79
CA GLY A 172 -15.67 0.22 14.25
C GLY A 172 -17.06 0.63 13.78
N GLU A 173 -17.18 1.92 13.46
CA GLU A 173 -18.34 2.51 12.77
C GLU A 173 -19.72 2.23 13.43
N GLY A 174 -19.73 1.95 14.73
CA GLY A 174 -20.94 1.71 15.52
C GLY A 174 -21.63 0.36 15.28
N LEU A 175 -20.95 -0.59 14.63
CA LEU A 175 -21.54 -1.89 14.25
C LEU A 175 -22.06 -2.69 15.45
N HIS A 176 -21.43 -2.59 16.62
CA HIS A 176 -21.90 -3.24 17.84
C HIS A 176 -23.30 -2.74 18.26
N LYS A 177 -23.54 -1.42 18.15
CA LYS A 177 -24.84 -0.81 18.47
C LYS A 177 -25.89 -1.16 17.42
N GLU A 178 -25.52 -1.19 16.15
CA GLU A 178 -26.43 -1.61 15.06
C GLU A 178 -26.85 -3.08 15.21
N TYR A 179 -25.93 -3.96 15.61
CA TYR A 179 -26.24 -5.35 15.94
C TYR A 179 -27.20 -5.42 17.13
N TRP A 180 -26.94 -4.65 18.19
CA TRP A 180 -27.83 -4.60 19.35
C TRP A 180 -29.25 -4.11 18.98
N ILE A 181 -29.36 -3.07 18.16
CA ILE A 181 -30.66 -2.57 17.66
C ILE A 181 -31.40 -3.65 16.86
N ARG A 182 -30.69 -4.35 15.94
CA ARG A 182 -31.26 -5.43 15.13
C ARG A 182 -31.84 -6.55 16.00
N HIS A 183 -31.20 -6.86 17.12
CA HIS A 183 -31.59 -7.93 18.04
C HIS A 183 -32.30 -7.42 19.30
N SER A 184 -32.90 -6.23 19.26
CA SER A 184 -33.51 -5.56 20.42
C SER A 184 -34.68 -6.30 21.07
N THR A 185 -35.25 -7.32 20.41
CA THR A 185 -36.30 -8.17 20.99
C THR A 185 -35.76 -9.26 21.93
N ARG A 186 -34.45 -9.48 21.94
CA ARG A 186 -33.76 -10.47 22.78
C ARG A 186 -33.20 -9.80 24.04
N ASP A 187 -32.82 -10.61 25.03
CA ASP A 187 -32.15 -10.11 26.23
C ASP A 187 -30.88 -9.31 25.86
N HIS A 188 -30.74 -8.11 26.41
CA HIS A 188 -29.67 -7.21 26.02
C HIS A 188 -28.29 -7.68 26.51
N ILE A 189 -28.23 -8.46 27.58
CA ILE A 189 -26.98 -9.01 28.11
C ILE A 189 -26.50 -10.09 27.15
N ASP A 190 -27.39 -10.98 26.71
CA ASP A 190 -27.05 -12.05 25.76
C ASP A 190 -26.56 -11.49 24.42
N VAL A 191 -27.23 -10.47 23.88
CA VAL A 191 -26.83 -9.82 22.63
C VAL A 191 -25.47 -9.11 22.77
N LYS A 192 -25.20 -8.47 23.91
CA LYS A 192 -23.88 -7.85 24.17
C LYS A 192 -22.79 -8.92 24.30
N LYS A 193 -23.06 -10.04 24.96
CA LYS A 193 -22.12 -11.19 25.09
C LYS A 193 -21.73 -11.74 23.72
N GLU A 194 -22.68 -11.88 22.79
CA GLU A 194 -22.39 -12.35 21.43
C GLU A 194 -21.33 -11.49 20.73
N ILE A 195 -21.45 -10.17 20.82
CA ILE A 195 -20.49 -9.25 20.23
C ILE A 195 -19.13 -9.32 20.94
N ILE A 196 -19.12 -9.47 22.25
CA ILE A 196 -17.88 -9.62 23.03
C ILE A 196 -17.16 -10.91 22.62
N VAL A 197 -17.87 -12.04 22.57
CA VAL A 197 -17.29 -13.33 22.17
C VAL A 197 -16.79 -13.26 20.73
N LEU A 198 -17.60 -12.75 19.81
CA LEU A 198 -17.26 -12.62 18.38
C LEU A 198 -15.95 -11.83 18.18
N THR A 199 -15.81 -10.69 18.84
CA THR A 199 -14.64 -9.80 18.65
C THR A 199 -13.35 -10.31 19.30
N ASN A 200 -13.45 -11.28 20.19
CA ASN A 200 -12.30 -11.96 20.79
C ASN A 200 -11.93 -13.26 20.05
N ASP A 201 -12.76 -13.70 19.10
CA ASP A 201 -12.48 -14.86 18.26
C ASP A 201 -11.70 -14.44 17.00
N THR A 202 -10.41 -14.79 16.96
CA THR A 202 -9.52 -14.38 15.86
C THR A 202 -9.98 -14.94 14.51
N ASP A 203 -10.37 -16.22 14.45
CA ASP A 203 -10.75 -16.86 13.20
C ASP A 203 -12.07 -16.30 12.64
N ALA A 204 -13.05 -16.01 13.51
CA ALA A 204 -14.28 -15.35 13.11
C ALA A 204 -14.02 -13.92 12.61
N MET A 205 -13.15 -13.17 13.30
CA MET A 205 -12.76 -11.83 12.88
C MET A 205 -11.98 -11.82 11.56
N GLU A 206 -11.14 -12.84 11.30
CA GLU A 206 -10.47 -13.03 10.01
C GLU A 206 -11.50 -13.25 8.90
N ARG A 207 -12.44 -14.20 9.07
CA ARG A 207 -13.52 -14.47 8.09
C ARG A 207 -14.42 -13.26 7.84
N ILE A 208 -14.70 -12.44 8.86
CA ILE A 208 -15.46 -11.18 8.69
C ILE A 208 -14.66 -10.17 7.88
N ASN A 209 -13.35 -10.04 8.11
CA ASN A 209 -12.51 -9.12 7.35
C ASN A 209 -12.29 -9.59 5.91
N ASP A 210 -12.13 -10.89 5.66
CA ASP A 210 -12.05 -11.45 4.31
C ASP A 210 -13.34 -11.19 3.53
N TYR A 211 -14.50 -11.40 4.17
CA TYR A 211 -15.78 -11.05 3.60
C TYR A 211 -15.85 -9.55 3.27
N ALA A 212 -15.46 -8.70 4.22
CA ALA A 212 -15.52 -7.26 4.04
C ALA A 212 -14.56 -6.73 2.97
N GLU A 213 -13.38 -7.34 2.80
CA GLU A 213 -12.42 -6.98 1.76
C GLU A 213 -12.99 -7.26 0.36
N ASN A 214 -13.60 -8.43 0.17
CA ASN A 214 -14.25 -8.80 -1.09
C ASN A 214 -15.42 -7.86 -1.43
N GLU A 215 -16.26 -7.53 -0.45
CA GLU A 215 -17.36 -6.58 -0.61
C GLU A 215 -16.86 -5.15 -0.86
N PHE A 216 -15.75 -4.74 -0.23
CA PHE A 216 -15.14 -3.43 -0.45
C PHE A 216 -14.67 -3.28 -1.90
N ILE A 217 -13.93 -4.26 -2.42
CA ILE A 217 -13.45 -4.26 -3.81
C ILE A 217 -14.64 -4.24 -4.77
N THR A 218 -15.64 -5.10 -4.55
CA THR A 218 -16.85 -5.18 -5.39
C THR A 218 -17.61 -3.86 -5.42
N LEU A 219 -17.81 -3.24 -4.24
CA LEU A 219 -18.52 -1.98 -4.11
C LEU A 219 -17.76 -0.82 -4.75
N TYR A 220 -16.43 -0.79 -4.61
CA TYR A 220 -15.58 0.21 -5.27
C TYR A 220 -15.64 0.05 -6.79
N GLU A 221 -15.41 -1.15 -7.30
CA GLU A 221 -15.38 -1.46 -8.74
C GLU A 221 -16.70 -1.08 -9.43
N LYS A 222 -17.84 -1.38 -8.79
CA LYS A 222 -19.17 -1.00 -9.27
C LYS A 222 -19.32 0.52 -9.44
N ASN A 223 -18.70 1.32 -8.57
CA ASN A 223 -18.93 2.76 -8.46
C ASN A 223 -17.76 3.63 -8.95
N LYS A 224 -16.60 3.06 -9.31
CA LYS A 224 -15.36 3.79 -9.63
C LYS A 224 -15.54 4.86 -10.72
N ARG A 225 -16.39 4.60 -11.72
CA ARG A 225 -16.69 5.57 -12.78
C ARG A 225 -17.43 6.81 -12.27
N SER A 226 -18.34 6.64 -11.32
CA SER A 226 -19.06 7.75 -10.69
C SER A 226 -18.15 8.51 -9.73
N ILE A 227 -17.30 7.80 -8.98
CA ILE A 227 -16.28 8.40 -8.11
C ILE A 227 -15.33 9.29 -8.93
N ALA A 228 -14.90 8.84 -10.11
CA ALA A 228 -14.00 9.58 -10.99
C ALA A 228 -14.58 10.91 -11.50
N ARG A 229 -15.90 11.12 -11.42
CA ARG A 229 -16.58 12.38 -11.81
C ARG A 229 -16.73 13.38 -10.67
N LEU A 230 -16.37 13.00 -9.44
CA LEU A 230 -16.40 13.90 -8.30
C LEU A 230 -15.32 14.98 -8.41
N ASN A 231 -15.49 16.06 -7.64
CA ASN A 231 -14.42 17.04 -7.47
C ASN A 231 -13.22 16.45 -6.71
N GLU A 232 -12.08 17.12 -6.82
CA GLU A 232 -10.82 16.65 -6.27
C GLU A 232 -10.86 16.42 -4.75
N ALA A 233 -11.51 17.33 -4.00
CA ALA A 233 -11.63 17.22 -2.56
C ALA A 233 -12.38 15.93 -2.13
N ARG A 234 -13.40 15.54 -2.90
CA ARG A 234 -14.13 14.29 -2.66
C ARG A 234 -13.36 13.07 -3.14
N LYS A 235 -12.70 13.11 -4.29
CA LYS A 235 -11.84 12.01 -4.79
C LYS A 235 -10.78 11.61 -3.77
N ASN A 236 -10.11 12.59 -3.15
CA ASN A 236 -9.12 12.38 -2.09
C ASN A 236 -9.65 11.57 -0.88
N ILE A 237 -10.95 11.56 -0.62
CA ILE A 237 -11.54 10.71 0.44
C ILE A 237 -11.52 9.25 0.01
N TYR A 238 -11.94 8.95 -1.22
CA TYR A 238 -11.93 7.59 -1.76
C TYR A 238 -10.51 7.07 -1.94
N GLU A 239 -9.60 7.91 -2.45
CA GLU A 239 -8.18 7.55 -2.57
C GLU A 239 -7.58 7.13 -1.24
N ARG A 240 -7.86 7.86 -0.15
CA ARG A 240 -7.40 7.46 1.19
C ARG A 240 -7.97 6.11 1.63
N LEU A 241 -9.23 5.80 1.31
CA LEU A 241 -9.82 4.50 1.62
C LEU A 241 -9.17 3.38 0.81
N ILE A 242 -8.93 3.61 -0.47
CA ILE A 242 -8.29 2.66 -1.39
C ILE A 242 -6.85 2.38 -0.96
N ASN A 243 -6.09 3.43 -0.65
CA ASN A 243 -4.66 3.31 -0.29
C ASN A 243 -4.48 2.62 1.07
N ALA A 244 -5.47 2.69 1.94
CA ALA A 244 -5.50 2.02 3.24
C ALA A 244 -5.93 0.53 3.16
N SER A 245 -6.42 0.07 2.00
CA SER A 245 -6.77 -1.33 1.75
C SER A 245 -5.56 -2.25 1.94
N ALA A 246 -5.78 -3.46 2.45
CA ALA A 246 -4.72 -4.47 2.57
C ALA A 246 -4.22 -4.88 1.18
N GLN A 247 -5.15 -5.28 0.30
CA GLN A 247 -4.87 -5.52 -1.12
C GLN A 247 -4.70 -4.20 -1.90
N PRO A 248 -3.58 -4.03 -2.65
CA PRO A 248 -3.40 -2.91 -3.56
C PRO A 248 -4.43 -2.94 -4.70
N ILE A 249 -5.09 -1.81 -4.92
CA ILE A 249 -6.06 -1.62 -6.00
C ILE A 249 -5.43 -0.76 -7.08
N ALA A 250 -5.55 -1.19 -8.33
CA ALA A 250 -5.05 -0.44 -9.47
C ALA A 250 -5.92 0.81 -9.69
N ILE A 251 -5.27 1.96 -9.88
CA ILE A 251 -5.91 3.23 -10.20
C ILE A 251 -5.37 3.77 -11.53
N PRO A 252 -6.12 4.64 -12.24
CA PRO A 252 -5.60 5.32 -13.42
C PRO A 252 -4.30 6.07 -13.10
N TRP A 253 -3.31 5.96 -13.99
CA TRP A 253 -2.06 6.70 -13.84
C TRP A 253 -2.18 8.04 -14.57
N VAL A 254 -2.29 9.13 -13.78
CA VAL A 254 -2.47 10.48 -14.32
C VAL A 254 -1.21 11.30 -14.09
N LEU A 255 -0.62 11.76 -15.18
CA LEU A 255 0.49 12.70 -15.17
C LEU A 255 -0.04 14.15 -15.11
N PRO A 256 0.54 15.06 -14.32
CA PRO A 256 0.08 16.44 -14.20
C PRO A 256 0.47 17.30 -15.43
N ASP A 257 -0.09 18.50 -15.54
CA ASP A 257 0.28 19.47 -16.59
C ASP A 257 1.68 20.05 -16.41
N SER A 258 2.16 20.06 -15.16
CA SER A 258 3.53 20.45 -14.83
C SER A 258 4.08 19.65 -13.65
N ILE A 259 5.41 19.55 -13.58
CA ILE A 259 6.13 18.89 -12.49
C ILE A 259 7.24 19.80 -11.95
N ASP A 260 7.48 19.68 -10.65
CA ASP A 260 8.69 20.23 -10.04
C ASP A 260 9.85 19.27 -10.27
N PHE A 261 10.94 19.80 -10.82
CA PHE A 261 12.13 19.04 -11.19
C PHE A 261 13.40 19.71 -10.67
N SER A 262 14.37 18.91 -10.24
CA SER A 262 15.64 19.44 -9.75
C SER A 262 16.72 19.33 -10.81
N VAL A 263 17.33 20.46 -11.16
CA VAL A 263 18.46 20.55 -12.08
C VAL A 263 19.72 20.84 -11.28
N SER A 264 20.83 20.21 -11.65
CA SER A 264 22.14 20.41 -11.03
C SER A 264 23.14 20.88 -12.07
N ASP A 265 24.28 21.42 -11.64
CA ASP A 265 25.34 21.90 -12.55
C ASP A 265 25.86 20.82 -13.52
N ASN A 266 25.76 19.54 -13.15
CA ASN A 266 26.17 18.40 -13.99
C ASN A 266 25.05 17.87 -14.88
N SER A 267 23.88 18.52 -14.91
CA SER A 267 22.77 18.09 -15.77
C SER A 267 23.15 18.24 -17.24
N ILE A 268 22.82 17.23 -18.04
CA ILE A 268 23.02 17.22 -19.48
C ILE A 268 21.69 17.33 -20.19
N LYS A 269 21.69 17.93 -21.39
CA LYS A 269 20.51 17.93 -22.27
C LYS A 269 20.26 16.53 -22.77
N ILE A 270 19.00 16.09 -22.69
CA ILE A 270 18.55 14.81 -23.21
C ILE A 270 17.24 15.05 -23.95
N ASP A 271 17.20 14.62 -25.21
CA ASP A 271 16.07 14.90 -26.09
C ASP A 271 14.87 13.99 -25.77
N ARG A 272 13.70 14.40 -26.29
CA ARG A 272 12.45 13.62 -26.30
C ARG A 272 11.94 13.18 -24.91
N HIS A 273 12.19 13.98 -23.88
CA HIS A 273 11.52 13.78 -22.60
C HIS A 273 10.08 14.30 -22.66
N LEU A 274 9.16 13.62 -21.96
CA LEU A 274 7.73 13.97 -21.93
C LEU A 274 7.44 15.35 -21.29
N TYR A 275 8.34 15.83 -20.44
CA TYR A 275 8.29 17.17 -19.86
C TYR A 275 9.50 18.00 -20.28
N CYS A 276 9.31 19.29 -20.51
CA CYS A 276 10.37 20.23 -20.89
C CYS A 276 10.20 21.59 -20.23
N SER A 277 11.26 22.39 -20.25
CA SER A 277 11.23 23.82 -19.95
C SER A 277 10.49 24.59 -21.05
N GLU A 278 10.24 25.89 -20.82
CA GLU A 278 9.56 26.76 -21.80
C GLU A 278 10.29 26.85 -23.15
N ASP A 279 11.61 26.66 -23.17
CA ASP A 279 12.44 26.65 -24.39
C ASP A 279 12.44 25.29 -25.12
N GLY A 280 11.63 24.32 -24.67
CA GLY A 280 11.54 22.98 -25.23
C GLY A 280 12.66 22.03 -24.76
N THR A 281 13.57 22.47 -23.88
CA THR A 281 14.69 21.63 -23.44
C THR A 281 14.38 20.85 -22.17
N PHE A 282 14.95 19.65 -22.06
CA PHE A 282 14.99 18.88 -20.82
C PHE A 282 16.44 18.62 -20.42
N GLN A 283 16.74 18.81 -19.13
CA GLN A 283 18.07 18.62 -18.58
C GLN A 283 18.01 17.83 -17.28
N ALA A 284 18.84 16.80 -17.17
CA ALA A 284 18.90 15.99 -15.97
C ALA A 284 20.31 15.44 -15.74
N SER A 285 20.63 15.21 -14.46
CA SER A 285 21.73 14.34 -14.06
C SER A 285 21.18 12.93 -13.91
N LEU A 286 21.59 12.05 -14.83
CA LEU A 286 21.27 10.62 -14.82
C LEU A 286 22.48 9.82 -14.35
N ASN A 287 22.25 8.76 -13.60
CA ASN A 287 23.32 7.81 -13.31
C ASN A 287 23.76 7.10 -14.61
N PRO A 288 24.96 6.47 -14.65
CA PRO A 288 25.47 5.84 -15.87
C PRO A 288 24.55 4.78 -16.48
N TRP A 289 23.75 4.09 -15.66
CA TRP A 289 22.83 3.05 -16.13
C TRP A 289 21.57 3.64 -16.75
N GLU A 290 20.90 4.56 -16.05
CA GLU A 290 19.76 5.32 -16.61
C GLU A 290 20.15 5.97 -17.93
N LYS A 291 21.31 6.65 -17.96
CA LYS A 291 21.82 7.30 -19.15
C LYS A 291 22.04 6.32 -20.30
N GLY A 292 22.75 5.23 -20.05
CA GLY A 292 23.05 4.25 -21.10
C GLY A 292 21.79 3.55 -21.64
N VAL A 293 20.83 3.22 -20.77
CA VAL A 293 19.54 2.63 -21.19
C VAL A 293 18.78 3.62 -22.07
N ILE A 294 18.63 4.88 -21.66
CA ILE A 294 17.91 5.89 -22.46
C ILE A 294 18.62 6.17 -23.80
N GLU A 295 19.96 6.22 -23.82
CA GLU A 295 20.72 6.37 -25.07
C GLU A 295 20.48 5.20 -26.04
N GLU A 296 20.45 3.96 -25.53
CA GLU A 296 20.14 2.76 -26.32
C GLU A 296 18.70 2.80 -26.87
N GLU A 297 17.72 3.13 -26.03
CA GLU A 297 16.31 3.22 -26.41
C GLU A 297 16.05 4.32 -27.46
N LEU A 298 16.65 5.51 -27.29
CA LEU A 298 16.54 6.60 -28.26
C LEU A 298 17.17 6.22 -29.60
N LYS A 299 18.32 5.53 -29.59
CA LYS A 299 18.97 5.00 -30.80
C LYS A 299 18.10 3.93 -31.48
N ASN A 300 17.40 3.11 -30.70
CA ASN A 300 16.49 2.07 -31.18
C ASN A 300 15.11 2.61 -31.59
N GLY A 301 14.93 3.94 -31.59
CA GLY A 301 13.74 4.58 -32.15
C GLY A 301 12.63 4.88 -31.17
N ALA A 302 12.92 4.98 -29.86
CA ALA A 302 11.94 5.49 -28.89
C ALA A 302 11.39 6.86 -29.33
N VAL A 303 10.06 7.00 -29.22
CA VAL A 303 9.31 8.22 -29.53
C VAL A 303 9.62 9.28 -28.49
N CYS A 304 9.48 8.93 -27.21
CA CYS A 304 9.79 9.76 -26.07
C CYS A 304 9.95 8.91 -24.80
N TRP A 305 10.28 9.56 -23.69
CA TRP A 305 10.48 8.89 -22.41
C TRP A 305 10.13 9.78 -21.22
N LEU A 306 9.89 9.16 -20.07
CA LEU A 306 9.70 9.80 -18.77
C LEU A 306 10.68 9.21 -17.78
N ARG A 307 11.43 10.08 -17.09
CA ARG A 307 12.08 9.70 -15.83
C ARG A 307 11.03 9.68 -14.73
N ASN A 308 10.71 8.50 -14.22
CA ASN A 308 9.79 8.34 -13.12
C ASN A 308 10.49 8.70 -11.81
N LEU A 309 10.09 9.80 -11.19
CA LEU A 309 10.73 10.25 -9.95
C LEU A 309 10.18 9.49 -8.76
N ASP A 310 11.06 9.15 -7.81
CA ASP A 310 10.65 8.42 -6.62
C ASP A 310 9.65 9.22 -5.75
N ARG A 311 8.56 8.56 -5.33
CA ARG A 311 7.57 9.03 -4.33
C ARG A 311 6.93 10.39 -4.63
N LYS A 312 6.92 10.84 -5.87
CA LYS A 312 6.03 11.94 -6.31
C LYS A 312 4.58 11.44 -6.40
N LYS A 313 3.62 12.36 -6.23
CA LYS A 313 2.18 12.02 -6.34
C LYS A 313 1.80 11.41 -7.69
N TRP A 314 2.55 11.76 -8.74
CA TRP A 314 2.34 11.29 -10.11
C TRP A 314 3.20 10.09 -10.49
N SER A 315 4.07 9.58 -9.62
CA SER A 315 4.98 8.48 -9.98
C SER A 315 4.22 7.23 -10.40
N LEU A 316 4.79 6.47 -11.33
CA LEU A 316 4.43 5.07 -11.50
C LEU A 316 4.91 4.30 -10.29
N GLU A 317 3.98 3.66 -9.60
CA GLU A 317 4.22 2.93 -8.36
C GLU A 317 3.65 1.52 -8.52
N ILE A 318 4.49 0.52 -8.23
CA ILE A 318 4.16 -0.89 -8.38
C ILE A 318 4.32 -1.61 -7.03
N PRO A 319 3.35 -2.44 -6.62
CA PRO A 319 3.47 -3.22 -5.40
C PRO A 319 4.47 -4.36 -5.57
N TYR A 320 5.30 -4.55 -4.55
CA TYR A 320 6.01 -5.80 -4.33
C TYR A 320 5.90 -6.21 -2.86
N GLU A 321 6.26 -7.45 -2.56
CA GLU A 321 6.11 -8.03 -1.23
C GLU A 321 7.46 -8.47 -0.70
N VAL A 322 7.82 -8.05 0.51
CA VAL A 322 9.05 -8.45 1.20
C VAL A 322 8.75 -8.72 2.66
N GLY A 323 9.10 -9.92 3.13
CA GLY A 323 8.84 -10.33 4.51
C GLY A 323 7.34 -10.32 4.89
N GLY A 324 6.45 -10.64 3.95
CA GLY A 324 4.99 -10.62 4.15
C GLY A 324 4.37 -9.21 4.18
N VAL A 325 5.18 -8.16 3.94
CA VAL A 325 4.70 -6.77 3.89
C VAL A 325 4.68 -6.30 2.44
N ILE A 326 3.53 -5.79 2.01
CA ILE A 326 3.38 -5.14 0.72
C ILE A 326 3.96 -3.72 0.79
N THR A 327 4.82 -3.40 -0.16
CA THR A 327 5.57 -2.15 -0.24
C THR A 327 5.67 -1.66 -1.70
N SER A 328 6.15 -0.44 -1.89
CA SER A 328 6.20 0.27 -3.17
C SER A 328 7.58 0.21 -3.80
N MET A 329 7.64 -0.08 -5.10
CA MET A 329 8.76 0.27 -5.96
C MET A 329 8.32 1.26 -7.03
N PHE A 330 9.29 2.04 -7.52
CA PHE A 330 9.09 3.11 -8.48
C PHE A 330 10.09 2.86 -9.61
N PRO A 331 9.70 2.16 -10.69
CA PRO A 331 10.62 1.86 -11.78
C PRO A 331 11.19 3.15 -12.38
N ASP A 332 12.48 3.23 -12.67
CA ASP A 332 13.14 4.50 -12.98
C ASP A 332 12.67 5.14 -14.30
N LEU A 333 12.37 4.33 -15.32
CA LEU A 333 12.14 4.82 -16.68
C LEU A 333 10.85 4.25 -17.27
N VAL A 334 10.09 5.12 -17.94
CA VAL A 334 9.02 4.73 -18.85
C VAL A 334 9.37 5.21 -20.25
N VAL A 335 9.44 4.28 -21.19
CA VAL A 335 9.83 4.54 -22.58
C VAL A 335 8.64 4.29 -23.49
N VAL A 336 8.45 5.18 -24.46
CA VAL A 336 7.35 5.10 -25.42
C VAL A 336 7.90 4.69 -26.77
N ARG A 337 7.42 3.55 -27.27
CA ARG A 337 7.61 3.12 -28.66
C ARG A 337 6.29 3.26 -29.42
N ALA A 338 6.35 3.14 -30.73
CA ALA A 338 5.16 3.08 -31.57
C ALA A 338 5.24 1.90 -32.53
N ASP A 339 4.09 1.29 -32.81
CA ASP A 339 3.92 0.33 -33.89
C ASP A 339 2.65 0.67 -34.70
N VAL A 340 2.21 -0.27 -35.54
CA VAL A 340 1.02 -0.09 -36.38
C VAL A 340 -0.30 0.00 -35.60
N GLN A 341 -0.32 -0.40 -34.32
CA GLN A 341 -1.50 -0.39 -33.45
C GLN A 341 -1.53 0.83 -32.51
N GLY A 342 -0.43 1.57 -32.38
CA GLY A 342 -0.35 2.80 -31.61
C GLY A 342 0.88 2.87 -30.72
N TYR A 343 0.77 3.61 -29.62
CA TYR A 343 1.85 3.73 -28.63
C TYR A 343 1.93 2.52 -27.71
N ILE A 344 3.17 2.09 -27.44
CA ILE A 344 3.50 1.03 -26.51
C ILE A 344 4.33 1.64 -25.38
N PHE A 345 3.90 1.43 -24.15
CA PHE A 345 4.53 1.96 -22.95
C PHE A 345 5.34 0.86 -22.26
N ASP A 346 6.66 0.98 -22.31
CA ASP A 346 7.59 0.05 -21.68
C ASP A 346 8.04 0.58 -20.31
N ILE A 347 8.12 -0.30 -19.33
CA ILE A 347 8.64 -0.02 -17.99
C ILE A 347 10.04 -0.62 -17.92
N LEU A 348 11.05 0.24 -17.74
CA LEU A 348 12.46 -0.18 -17.67
C LEU A 348 13.03 0.18 -16.30
N GLU A 349 13.52 -0.83 -15.60
CA GLU A 349 14.15 -0.70 -14.28
C GLU A 349 15.63 -1.12 -14.37
N PRO A 350 16.55 -0.18 -14.66
CA PRO A 350 17.98 -0.39 -14.48
C PRO A 350 18.27 -0.65 -13.00
N HIS A 351 18.92 -1.78 -12.70
CA HIS A 351 18.95 -2.28 -11.33
C HIS A 351 20.31 -2.82 -10.90
N ASP A 352 20.60 -2.63 -9.62
CA ASP A 352 21.88 -3.01 -9.02
C ASP A 352 21.82 -4.44 -8.49
N PRO A 353 22.54 -5.40 -9.10
CA PRO A 353 22.50 -6.80 -8.69
C PRO A 353 22.98 -7.03 -7.24
N SER A 354 23.72 -6.09 -6.64
CA SER A 354 24.24 -6.22 -5.28
C SER A 354 23.22 -5.97 -4.16
N ARG A 355 22.04 -5.41 -4.49
CA ARG A 355 21.00 -5.09 -3.50
C ARG A 355 20.23 -6.34 -3.04
N LYS A 356 19.84 -6.36 -1.76
CA LYS A 356 19.22 -7.54 -1.13
C LYS A 356 17.75 -7.74 -1.53
N ASP A 357 17.06 -6.67 -1.90
CA ASP A 357 15.65 -6.62 -2.29
C ASP A 357 15.41 -6.83 -3.79
N ASN A 358 16.33 -7.50 -4.49
CA ASN A 358 16.26 -7.68 -5.95
C ASN A 358 15.19 -8.68 -6.38
N TYR A 359 15.19 -9.89 -5.80
CA TYR A 359 14.20 -10.90 -6.15
C TYR A 359 12.76 -10.46 -5.79
N PRO A 360 12.47 -9.81 -4.64
CA PRO A 360 11.12 -9.35 -4.32
C PRO A 360 10.59 -8.35 -5.35
N LYS A 361 11.43 -7.42 -5.82
CA LYS A 361 11.08 -6.46 -6.87
C LYS A 361 10.83 -7.15 -8.22
N ALA A 362 11.70 -8.09 -8.60
CA ALA A 362 11.50 -8.89 -9.81
C ALA A 362 10.17 -9.64 -9.79
N VAL A 363 9.84 -10.27 -8.65
CA VAL A 363 8.53 -10.94 -8.42
C VAL A 363 7.39 -9.93 -8.50
N GLY A 364 7.54 -8.74 -7.93
CA GLY A 364 6.57 -7.64 -8.02
C GLY A 364 6.28 -7.23 -9.47
N LEU A 365 7.33 -7.01 -10.27
CA LEU A 365 7.23 -6.67 -11.69
C LEU A 365 6.54 -7.80 -12.47
N ALA A 366 6.86 -9.06 -12.16
CA ALA A 366 6.24 -10.22 -12.78
C ALA A 366 4.74 -10.36 -12.43
N LYS A 367 4.36 -10.11 -11.16
CA LYS A 367 2.95 -10.06 -10.73
C LYS A 367 2.19 -8.88 -11.37
N PHE A 368 2.84 -7.73 -11.53
CA PHE A 368 2.27 -6.58 -12.23
C PHE A 368 2.05 -6.87 -13.71
N ALA A 369 3.05 -7.43 -14.38
CA ALA A 369 2.97 -7.84 -15.78
C ALA A 369 1.85 -8.88 -16.00
N GLU A 370 1.66 -9.84 -15.10
CA GLU A 370 0.55 -10.80 -15.20
C GLU A 370 -0.82 -10.11 -15.23
N LYS A 371 -1.01 -9.08 -14.41
CA LYS A 371 -2.29 -8.38 -14.26
C LYS A 371 -2.55 -7.35 -15.36
N HIS A 372 -1.49 -6.78 -15.95
CA HIS A 372 -1.57 -5.58 -16.82
C HIS A 372 -0.79 -5.70 -18.12
N TRP A 373 -0.53 -6.93 -18.60
CA TRP A 373 0.15 -7.17 -19.87
C TRP A 373 -0.57 -6.53 -21.08
N ASP A 374 -1.85 -6.22 -20.95
CA ASP A 374 -2.68 -5.58 -21.96
C ASP A 374 -2.45 -4.05 -22.07
N LYS A 375 -1.83 -3.43 -21.06
CA LYS A 375 -1.64 -1.98 -20.96
C LYS A 375 -0.20 -1.53 -21.16
N PHE A 376 0.75 -2.41 -20.84
CA PHE A 376 2.18 -2.12 -20.92
C PHE A 376 2.84 -3.09 -21.90
N GLY A 377 3.88 -2.61 -22.58
CA GLY A 377 4.72 -3.43 -23.45
C GLY A 377 5.73 -4.24 -22.64
N ARG A 378 7.02 -3.94 -22.83
CA ARG A 378 8.13 -4.55 -22.10
C ARG A 378 8.07 -4.11 -20.64
N ILE A 379 8.32 -5.04 -19.72
CA ILE A 379 8.47 -4.75 -18.29
C ILE A 379 9.79 -5.37 -17.86
N GLN A 380 10.85 -4.59 -17.93
CA GLN A 380 12.22 -5.11 -17.86
C GLN A 380 12.90 -4.76 -16.56
N LEU A 381 13.51 -5.77 -15.94
CA LEU A 381 14.58 -5.57 -14.97
C LEU A 381 15.91 -5.68 -15.71
N ILE A 382 16.74 -4.64 -15.64
CA ILE A 382 17.93 -4.50 -16.49
C ILE A 382 19.18 -4.49 -15.62
N ARG A 383 20.17 -5.30 -15.98
CA ARG A 383 21.49 -5.31 -15.32
C ARG A 383 22.57 -4.89 -16.30
N GLN A 384 23.43 -3.98 -15.89
CA GLN A 384 24.67 -3.72 -16.62
C GLN A 384 25.72 -4.76 -16.22
N LYS A 385 26.28 -5.48 -17.19
CA LYS A 385 27.37 -6.43 -16.99
C LYS A 385 28.36 -6.36 -18.15
N LYS A 386 29.62 -6.64 -17.86
CA LYS A 386 30.66 -6.81 -18.87
C LYS A 386 30.44 -8.07 -19.70
N GLY A 387 30.36 -7.93 -21.01
CA GLY A 387 30.25 -9.04 -21.97
C GLY A 387 31.58 -9.73 -22.26
N LEU A 388 31.53 -10.78 -23.09
CA LEU A 388 32.71 -11.54 -23.53
C LEU A 388 33.67 -10.71 -24.40
N ASP A 389 33.17 -9.67 -25.04
CA ASP A 389 33.94 -8.68 -25.81
C ASP A 389 34.66 -7.65 -24.92
N GLY A 390 34.47 -7.74 -23.61
CA GLY A 390 35.06 -6.84 -22.62
C GLY A 390 34.41 -5.47 -22.54
N ARG A 391 33.22 -5.26 -23.12
CA ARG A 391 32.44 -4.01 -23.01
C ARG A 391 31.27 -4.18 -22.05
N GLU A 392 30.78 -3.08 -21.49
CA GLU A 392 29.57 -3.10 -20.68
C GLU A 392 28.34 -3.20 -21.58
N HIS A 393 27.43 -4.10 -21.26
CA HIS A 393 26.15 -4.27 -21.96
C HIS A 393 24.98 -4.30 -20.98
N PHE A 394 23.79 -3.99 -21.48
CA PHE A 394 22.54 -4.13 -20.76
C PHE A 394 21.91 -5.49 -21.03
N TYR A 395 21.81 -6.31 -19.99
CA TYR A 395 21.10 -7.58 -20.01
C TYR A 395 19.71 -7.37 -19.43
N ARG A 396 18.69 -7.65 -20.23
CA ARG A 396 17.30 -7.28 -19.98
C ARG A 396 16.47 -8.52 -19.71
N LEU A 397 15.90 -8.61 -18.52
CA LEU A 397 14.97 -9.67 -18.15
C LEU A 397 13.53 -9.15 -18.25
N ASP A 398 12.82 -9.57 -19.30
CA ASP A 398 11.51 -9.03 -19.64
C ASP A 398 10.35 -9.86 -19.07
N MET A 399 9.67 -9.30 -18.08
CA MET A 399 8.51 -9.88 -17.39
C MET A 399 7.24 -9.90 -18.25
N ALA A 400 7.21 -9.21 -19.39
CA ALA A 400 6.11 -9.34 -20.36
C ALA A 400 6.11 -10.71 -21.03
N LYS A 401 7.28 -11.35 -21.19
CA LYS A 401 7.41 -12.70 -21.75
C LYS A 401 6.89 -13.74 -20.77
N VAL A 402 5.90 -14.53 -21.20
CA VAL A 402 5.22 -15.54 -20.37
C VAL A 402 6.20 -16.52 -19.70
N ALA A 403 7.21 -16.99 -20.45
CA ALA A 403 8.20 -17.94 -19.94
C ALA A 403 9.06 -17.34 -18.81
N VAL A 404 9.54 -16.10 -19.00
CA VAL A 404 10.32 -15.36 -18.00
C VAL A 404 9.46 -15.06 -16.77
N ARG A 405 8.26 -14.51 -16.99
CA ARG A 405 7.31 -14.16 -15.93
C ARG A 405 7.01 -15.32 -15.00
N ASN A 406 6.73 -16.49 -15.56
CA ASN A 406 6.38 -17.68 -14.78
C ASN A 406 7.56 -18.19 -13.95
N LYS A 407 8.79 -18.16 -14.50
CA LYS A 407 10.00 -18.50 -13.74
C LYS A 407 10.20 -17.52 -12.57
N VAL A 408 10.16 -16.22 -12.85
CA VAL A 408 10.43 -15.16 -11.86
C VAL A 408 9.41 -15.15 -10.74
N ARG A 409 8.12 -15.39 -11.02
CA ARG A 409 7.08 -15.42 -9.97
C ARG A 409 7.30 -16.48 -8.90
N GLY A 410 8.00 -17.57 -9.23
CA GLY A 410 8.23 -18.69 -8.33
C GLY A 410 9.49 -18.60 -7.47
N ILE A 411 10.34 -17.59 -7.70
CA ILE A 411 11.62 -17.49 -6.97
C ILE A 411 11.43 -16.90 -5.58
N THR A 412 12.35 -17.24 -4.69
CA THR A 412 12.36 -16.78 -3.30
C THR A 412 13.74 -16.27 -2.86
N SER A 413 14.69 -16.18 -3.80
CA SER A 413 16.08 -15.83 -3.52
C SER A 413 16.74 -15.07 -4.68
N ASN A 414 17.82 -14.35 -4.38
CA ASN A 414 18.58 -13.64 -5.41
C ASN A 414 19.39 -14.62 -6.28
N GLU A 415 19.83 -15.75 -5.73
CA GLU A 415 20.55 -16.79 -6.45
C GLU A 415 19.68 -17.47 -7.53
N GLU A 416 18.36 -17.56 -7.32
CA GLU A 416 17.42 -17.98 -8.36
C GLU A 416 17.21 -16.90 -9.42
N LEU A 417 17.10 -15.63 -9.01
CA LEU A 417 17.02 -14.51 -9.96
C LEU A 417 18.27 -14.45 -10.85
N ASP A 418 19.45 -14.64 -10.28
CA ASP A 418 20.73 -14.63 -10.99
C ASP A 418 20.78 -15.73 -12.05
N ARG A 419 20.36 -16.96 -11.69
CA ARG A 419 20.26 -18.07 -12.65
C ARG A 419 19.31 -17.76 -13.81
N ILE A 420 18.17 -17.13 -13.54
CA ILE A 420 17.24 -16.71 -14.60
C ILE A 420 17.87 -15.64 -15.51
N PHE A 421 18.60 -14.67 -14.93
CA PHE A 421 19.32 -13.69 -15.75
C PHE A 421 20.35 -14.36 -16.67
N ASP A 422 21.06 -15.38 -16.18
CA ASP A 422 22.10 -16.05 -16.98
C ASP A 422 21.50 -16.88 -18.14
N THR A 423 20.25 -17.35 -18.02
CA THR A 423 19.60 -18.19 -19.04
C THR A 423 18.62 -17.46 -19.94
N ASP A 424 17.97 -16.39 -19.46
CA ASP A 424 16.81 -15.78 -20.12
C ASP A 424 16.97 -14.27 -20.38
N ALA A 425 18.01 -13.61 -19.88
CA ALA A 425 18.22 -12.20 -20.18
C ALA A 425 18.74 -12.01 -21.61
N GLU A 426 18.20 -11.02 -22.30
CA GLU A 426 18.56 -10.69 -23.68
C GLU A 426 19.26 -9.33 -23.77
N ARG A 427 20.00 -9.14 -24.86
CA ARG A 427 20.62 -7.87 -25.26
C ARG A 427 19.86 -7.29 -26.45
N GLU A 428 19.91 -5.97 -26.62
CA GLU A 428 19.22 -5.26 -27.72
C GLU A 428 20.18 -4.52 -28.67
N ASP A 429 21.50 -4.62 -28.46
CA ASP A 429 22.55 -3.89 -29.18
C ASP A 429 23.30 -4.66 -30.28
#